data_AF-A0A9D7I9Y9-F1
#
_entry.id   AF-A0A9D7I9Y9-F1
#
_cell.length_a   1.000
_cell.length_b   1.000
_cell.length_c   1.000
_cell.angle_alpha   90.00
_cell.angle_beta   90.00
_cell.angle_gamma   90.00
#
_symmetry.space_group_name_H-M   'P 1'
#
loop_
_entity.id
_entity.type
_entity.pdbx_description
1 polymer ?
#
loop_
_entity_poly.entity_id
_entity_poly.type
_entity_poly.pdbx_seq_one_letter_code
_entity_poly.pdbx_strand_id
1 'polypeptide(L)'
;MKDNPTDIKVYDKKGVQLSEYSYSYEYDSLDNWNKKTVYTKGKPLFISERSFTYFGSKNKRKTDWEQSGFKGKVKLSIESIYKGDYRFGKLEKGEHSENLNSFFDEEGELIQLNKKDLITINKYDIDGNIIESFIVGNKDEQDSKHFYKYDSSGKIVEEINLHSYSGDGDTTIFKYDEKGNLKEKIFHIDNPSSIQVRNELYTYNNNGFLTKKEKNYYQRNKTIIDYSYDANGNNIITFYTMLNEDGTLNWKSKDTSEYEYDSFGNWIRKIEVRSREGYIKERKIIYYTEKHTQKDLKVHLSFLKKSIVTLITVLASEKLAYLKIMDYRHENILFDYSLGNKYKLLSTRIITRKIKIKLVI
;
A
#
# COMPACT_ATOMS: atom_id res chain seq x y z
N MET A 1 -10.32 -23.37 -21.52
CA MET A 1 -10.57 -24.62 -22.27
C MET A 1 -10.74 -25.75 -21.27
N LYS A 2 -11.63 -26.71 -21.56
CA LYS A 2 -12.01 -27.82 -20.68
C LYS A 2 -11.00 -28.97 -20.82
N ASP A 3 -9.82 -28.82 -20.22
CA ASP A 3 -8.71 -29.80 -20.33
C ASP A 3 -8.81 -30.94 -19.29
N ASN A 4 -10.02 -31.32 -18.89
CA ASN A 4 -10.19 -32.47 -18.00
C ASN A 4 -10.11 -33.78 -18.80
N PRO A 5 -9.33 -34.78 -18.36
CA PRO A 5 -9.22 -36.06 -19.06
C PRO A 5 -10.56 -36.79 -19.08
N THR A 6 -11.00 -37.24 -20.25
CA THR A 6 -12.25 -38.01 -20.40
C THR A 6 -12.03 -39.51 -20.32
N ASP A 7 -10.80 -39.98 -20.58
CA ASP A 7 -10.46 -41.40 -20.63
C ASP A 7 -9.01 -41.61 -20.21
N ILE A 8 -8.77 -42.63 -19.38
CA ILE A 8 -7.43 -43.05 -18.96
C ILE A 8 -7.32 -44.56 -19.06
N LYS A 9 -6.23 -45.03 -19.68
CA LYS A 9 -5.82 -46.44 -19.70
C LYS A 9 -4.56 -46.62 -18.88
N VAL A 10 -4.57 -47.59 -17.98
CA VAL A 10 -3.42 -47.92 -17.13
C VAL A 10 -2.77 -49.18 -17.67
N TYR A 11 -1.45 -49.15 -17.84
CA TYR A 11 -0.65 -50.27 -18.34
C TYR A 11 0.39 -50.68 -17.31
N ASP A 12 0.80 -51.95 -17.32
CA ASP A 12 1.94 -52.42 -16.53
C ASP A 12 3.28 -52.04 -17.21
N LYS A 13 4.41 -52.36 -16.56
CA LYS A 13 5.76 -52.11 -17.09
C LYS A 13 6.08 -52.88 -18.39
N LYS A 14 5.24 -53.84 -18.78
CA LYS A 14 5.36 -54.66 -19.99
C LYS A 14 4.38 -54.21 -21.09
N GLY A 15 3.61 -53.15 -20.87
CA GLY A 15 2.64 -52.62 -21.82
C GLY A 15 1.28 -53.34 -21.82
N VAL A 16 1.00 -54.18 -20.83
CA VAL A 16 -0.30 -54.87 -20.70
C VAL A 16 -1.30 -53.93 -20.04
N GLN A 17 -2.46 -53.73 -20.66
CA GLN A 17 -3.53 -52.89 -20.10
C GLN A 17 -4.12 -53.53 -18.85
N LEU A 18 -3.97 -52.86 -17.70
CA LEU A 18 -4.47 -53.28 -16.39
C LEU A 18 -5.88 -52.79 -16.14
N SER A 19 -6.19 -51.55 -16.55
CA SER A 19 -7.51 -50.96 -16.35
C SER A 19 -7.81 -49.85 -17.36
N GLU A 20 -9.10 -49.57 -17.51
CA GLU A 20 -9.65 -48.50 -18.33
C GLU A 20 -10.73 -47.78 -17.54
N TYR A 21 -10.62 -46.45 -17.51
CA TYR A 21 -11.55 -45.55 -16.87
C TYR A 21 -12.00 -44.50 -17.87
N SER A 22 -13.28 -44.16 -17.82
CA SER A 22 -13.80 -42.97 -18.48
C SER A 22 -14.47 -42.06 -17.46
N TYR A 23 -14.61 -40.78 -17.81
CA TYR A 23 -15.05 -39.72 -16.91
C TYR A 23 -16.11 -38.84 -17.59
N SER A 24 -17.17 -38.52 -16.86
CA SER A 24 -18.10 -37.45 -17.22
C SER A 24 -18.08 -36.36 -16.14
N TYR A 25 -18.26 -35.11 -16.56
CA TYR A 25 -18.17 -33.94 -15.70
C TYR A 25 -19.41 -33.06 -15.86
N GLU A 26 -19.97 -32.58 -14.76
CA GLU A 26 -20.90 -31.46 -14.71
C GLU A 26 -20.16 -30.23 -14.15
N TYR A 27 -20.54 -29.04 -14.60
CA TYR A 27 -19.86 -27.79 -14.28
C TYR A 27 -20.82 -26.76 -13.68
N ASP A 28 -20.30 -25.88 -12.83
CA ASP A 28 -21.01 -24.67 -12.39
C ASP A 28 -20.98 -23.55 -13.44
N SER A 29 -21.62 -22.42 -13.10
CA SER A 29 -21.71 -21.22 -13.94
C SER A 29 -20.37 -20.53 -14.21
N LEU A 30 -19.28 -20.92 -13.53
CA LEU A 30 -17.93 -20.41 -13.73
C LEU A 30 -16.98 -21.45 -14.34
N ASP A 31 -17.54 -22.49 -14.97
CA ASP A 31 -16.82 -23.56 -15.67
C ASP A 31 -15.87 -24.39 -14.78
N ASN A 32 -16.12 -24.48 -13.46
CA ASN A 32 -15.45 -25.48 -12.61
C ASN A 32 -16.29 -26.76 -12.55
N TRP A 33 -15.68 -27.95 -12.59
CA TRP A 33 -16.47 -29.18 -12.50
C TRP A 33 -16.97 -29.37 -11.06
N ASN A 34 -18.27 -29.39 -10.83
CA ASN A 34 -18.85 -29.61 -9.51
C ASN A 34 -19.26 -31.07 -9.28
N LYS A 35 -19.25 -31.88 -10.34
CA LYS A 35 -19.49 -33.32 -10.25
C LYS A 35 -18.68 -34.07 -11.29
N LYS A 36 -18.10 -35.19 -10.88
CA LYS A 36 -17.35 -36.12 -11.72
C LYS A 36 -17.87 -37.54 -11.50
N THR A 37 -18.29 -38.21 -12.57
CA THR A 37 -18.64 -39.64 -12.53
C THR A 37 -17.51 -40.44 -13.17
N VAL A 38 -17.00 -41.45 -12.45
CA VAL A 38 -15.99 -42.38 -12.96
C VAL A 38 -16.66 -43.66 -13.41
N TYR A 39 -16.33 -44.13 -14.61
CA TYR A 39 -16.84 -45.38 -15.16
C TYR A 39 -15.70 -46.39 -15.32
N THR A 40 -16.04 -47.67 -15.24
CA THR A 40 -15.18 -48.76 -15.71
C THR A 40 -16.03 -49.73 -16.52
N LYS A 41 -15.55 -50.12 -17.72
CA LYS A 41 -16.29 -50.98 -18.67
C LYS A 41 -17.74 -50.49 -18.92
N GLY A 42 -17.92 -49.18 -19.03
CA GLY A 42 -19.23 -48.54 -19.27
C GLY A 42 -20.18 -48.50 -18.06
N LYS A 43 -19.77 -49.00 -16.89
CA LYS A 43 -20.57 -48.96 -15.66
C LYS A 43 -20.06 -47.89 -14.70
N PRO A 44 -20.94 -47.09 -14.07
CA PRO A 44 -20.51 -46.10 -13.07
C PRO A 44 -19.91 -46.83 -11.87
N LEU A 45 -18.71 -46.42 -11.47
CA LEU A 45 -17.98 -46.98 -10.34
C LEU A 45 -18.19 -46.13 -9.09
N PHE A 46 -17.98 -44.81 -9.21
CA PHE A 46 -18.24 -43.85 -8.12
C PHE A 46 -18.44 -42.43 -8.66
N ILE A 47 -19.06 -41.58 -7.84
CA ILE A 47 -19.31 -40.16 -8.12
C ILE A 47 -18.54 -39.34 -7.08
N SER A 48 -17.93 -38.24 -7.54
CA SER A 48 -17.32 -37.23 -6.68
C SER A 48 -17.99 -35.88 -6.93
N GLU A 49 -18.53 -35.28 -5.88
CA GLU A 49 -19.17 -33.96 -5.92
C GLU A 49 -18.30 -32.94 -5.17
N ARG A 50 -18.26 -31.71 -5.68
CA ARG A 50 -17.56 -30.57 -5.11
C ARG A 50 -18.55 -29.42 -5.01
N SER A 51 -18.59 -28.78 -3.84
CA SER A 51 -19.28 -27.51 -3.66
C SER A 51 -18.24 -26.40 -3.60
N PHE A 52 -18.43 -25.35 -4.39
CA PHE A 52 -17.58 -24.17 -4.40
C PHE A 52 -18.34 -23.00 -3.80
N THR A 53 -17.70 -22.28 -2.89
CA THR A 53 -18.13 -20.93 -2.52
C THR A 53 -17.32 -19.95 -3.34
N TYR A 54 -18.01 -19.19 -4.19
CA TYR A 54 -17.39 -18.11 -4.96
C TYR A 54 -17.49 -16.81 -4.19
N PHE A 55 -16.35 -16.20 -3.90
CA PHE A 55 -16.29 -14.88 -3.32
C PHE A 55 -16.68 -13.85 -4.39
N GLY A 56 -17.95 -13.42 -4.38
CA GLY A 56 -18.41 -12.29 -5.17
C GLY A 56 -18.00 -10.99 -4.49
N SER A 57 -17.33 -10.11 -5.21
CA SER A 57 -16.95 -8.76 -4.75
C SER A 57 -18.19 -7.91 -4.48
N LYS A 58 -18.80 -8.05 -3.31
CA LYS A 58 -19.73 -7.06 -2.77
C LYS A 58 -18.90 -6.11 -1.91
N ASN A 59 -18.82 -4.87 -2.39
CA ASN A 59 -17.92 -3.79 -1.99
C ASN A 59 -16.50 -3.98 -2.51
N LYS A 60 -16.11 -3.14 -3.49
CA LYS A 60 -14.72 -3.05 -3.93
C LYS A 60 -13.91 -2.52 -2.74
N ARG A 61 -13.26 -3.42 -2.00
CA ARG A 61 -12.30 -3.06 -0.96
C ARG A 61 -11.26 -2.13 -1.61
N LYS A 62 -10.86 -1.09 -0.88
CA LYS A 62 -9.72 -0.25 -1.31
C LYS A 62 -8.50 -1.16 -1.49
N THR A 63 -7.78 -1.00 -2.58
CA THR A 63 -6.48 -1.64 -2.79
C THR A 63 -5.50 -1.28 -1.67
N ASP A 64 -4.46 -2.07 -1.46
CA ASP A 64 -3.49 -1.82 -0.38
C ASP A 64 -2.69 -0.52 -0.60
N TRP A 65 -2.45 -0.10 -1.84
CA TRP A 65 -1.86 1.23 -2.08
C TRP A 65 -2.85 2.37 -1.75
N GLU A 66 -4.16 2.19 -1.99
CA GLU A 66 -5.18 3.19 -1.65
C GLU A 66 -5.37 3.27 -0.13
N GLN A 67 -5.33 2.13 0.56
CA GLN A 67 -5.30 2.06 2.02
C GLN A 67 -4.03 2.73 2.57
N SER A 68 -2.91 2.62 1.86
CA SER A 68 -1.64 3.31 2.17
C SER A 68 -1.63 4.80 1.79
N GLY A 69 -2.73 5.32 1.23
CA GLY A 69 -2.89 6.72 0.87
C GLY A 69 -2.22 7.13 -0.46
N PHE A 70 -1.78 6.17 -1.28
CA PHE A 70 -1.24 6.47 -2.60
C PHE A 70 -2.34 6.73 -3.63
N LYS A 71 -2.06 7.66 -4.54
CA LYS A 71 -2.88 8.00 -5.71
C LYS A 71 -2.27 7.38 -6.96
N GLY A 72 -3.09 6.76 -7.81
CA GLY A 72 -2.63 6.06 -9.01
C GLY A 72 -2.11 4.65 -8.73
N LYS A 73 -1.80 3.91 -9.80
CA LYS A 73 -1.36 2.51 -9.73
C LYS A 73 0.12 2.43 -9.36
N VAL A 74 0.43 2.37 -8.07
CA VAL A 74 1.82 2.34 -7.56
C VAL A 74 2.39 0.93 -7.68
N LYS A 75 3.58 0.80 -8.26
CA LYS A 75 4.34 -0.46 -8.30
C LYS A 75 5.30 -0.59 -7.13
N LEU A 76 5.98 0.52 -6.79
CA LEU A 76 7.00 0.56 -5.76
C LEU A 76 7.01 1.93 -5.09
N SER A 77 7.09 1.93 -3.77
CA SER A 77 7.47 3.10 -2.97
C SER A 77 8.70 2.78 -2.14
N ILE A 78 9.72 3.64 -2.22
CA ILE A 78 10.88 3.64 -1.33
C ILE A 78 10.82 4.95 -0.54
N GLU A 79 10.62 4.86 0.77
CA GLU A 79 10.68 6.01 1.68
C GLU A 79 12.00 5.99 2.44
N SER A 80 12.82 7.02 2.26
CA SER A 80 14.07 7.24 2.99
C SER A 80 13.86 8.27 4.08
N ILE A 81 14.21 7.92 5.32
CA ILE A 81 14.03 8.78 6.50
C ILE A 81 15.40 9.27 6.97
N TYR A 82 15.53 10.59 7.14
CA TYR A 82 16.72 11.26 7.63
C TYR A 82 16.40 12.03 8.91
N LYS A 83 17.28 11.92 9.91
CA LYS A 83 17.27 12.86 11.03
C LYS A 83 17.80 14.20 10.52
N GLY A 84 17.10 15.28 10.84
CA GLY A 84 17.44 16.60 10.33
C GLY A 84 18.44 17.32 11.23
N ASP A 85 19.41 17.99 10.60
CA ASP A 85 20.39 18.86 11.25
C ASP A 85 20.03 20.32 10.99
N TYR A 86 19.95 21.13 12.04
CA TYR A 86 19.72 22.57 11.87
C TYR A 86 21.03 23.28 11.52
N ARG A 87 21.12 23.82 10.29
CA ARG A 87 22.22 24.67 9.86
C ARG A 87 21.67 26.02 9.41
N PHE A 88 22.16 27.10 10.02
CA PHE A 88 21.74 28.47 9.71
C PHE A 88 20.21 28.68 9.75
N GLY A 89 19.52 28.03 10.70
CA GLY A 89 18.07 28.14 10.87
C GLY A 89 17.25 27.35 9.83
N LYS A 90 17.88 26.58 8.95
CA LYS A 90 17.22 25.65 8.02
C LYS A 90 17.48 24.21 8.43
N LEU A 91 16.47 23.37 8.27
CA LEU A 91 16.62 21.94 8.47
C LEU A 91 17.25 21.32 7.21
N GLU A 92 18.43 20.73 7.38
CA GLU A 92 19.15 19.99 6.33
C GLU A 92 19.14 18.48 6.63
N LYS A 93 19.46 17.66 5.63
CA LYS A 93 19.58 16.21 5.84
C LYS A 93 20.81 15.91 6.70
N GLY A 94 20.59 15.27 7.83
CA GLY A 94 21.61 14.67 8.66
C GLY A 94 21.71 13.16 8.41
N GLU A 95 21.83 12.40 9.50
CA GLU A 95 22.01 10.94 9.47
C GLU A 95 20.83 10.21 8.81
N HIS A 96 21.15 9.24 7.95
CA HIS A 96 20.17 8.31 7.38
C HIS A 96 19.71 7.33 8.47
N SER A 97 18.42 7.30 8.73
CA SER A 97 17.83 6.46 9.77
C SER A 97 17.45 5.09 9.22
N GLU A 98 16.59 5.05 8.20
CA GLU A 98 16.07 3.81 7.64
C GLU A 98 15.43 4.00 6.25
N ASN A 99 15.18 2.89 5.57
CA ASN A 99 14.39 2.83 4.34
C ASN A 99 13.18 1.91 4.53
N LEU A 100 12.01 2.37 4.11
CA LEU A 100 10.78 1.57 4.08
C LEU A 100 10.39 1.31 2.63
N ASN A 101 10.32 0.03 2.25
CA ASN A 101 10.00 -0.37 0.88
C ASN A 101 8.64 -1.08 0.85
N SER A 102 7.77 -0.65 -0.05
CA SER A 102 6.47 -1.27 -0.31
C SER A 102 6.34 -1.62 -1.80
N PHE A 103 6.03 -2.87 -2.08
CA PHE A 103 5.84 -3.42 -3.43
C PHE A 103 4.39 -3.83 -3.63
N PHE A 104 3.80 -3.47 -4.76
CA PHE A 104 2.41 -3.81 -5.07
C PHE A 104 2.29 -4.46 -6.44
N ASP A 105 1.31 -5.35 -6.63
CA ASP A 105 0.97 -5.94 -7.93
C ASP A 105 0.11 -5.01 -8.81
N GLU A 106 -0.32 -5.47 -9.99
CA GLU A 106 -1.10 -4.62 -10.93
C GLU A 106 -2.54 -4.36 -10.44
N GLU A 107 -3.03 -5.22 -9.55
CA GLU A 107 -4.34 -5.18 -8.91
C GLU A 107 -4.36 -4.25 -7.68
N GLY A 108 -3.18 -4.01 -7.09
CA GLY A 108 -2.95 -3.09 -5.98
C GLY A 108 -2.86 -3.75 -4.62
N GLU A 109 -2.61 -5.05 -4.58
CA GLU A 109 -2.33 -5.80 -3.38
C GLU A 109 -0.84 -5.69 -3.01
N LEU A 110 -0.55 -5.60 -1.72
CA LEU A 110 0.82 -5.51 -1.22
C LEU A 110 1.53 -6.86 -1.36
N ILE A 111 2.53 -6.93 -2.23
CA ILE A 111 3.36 -8.13 -2.43
C ILE A 111 4.36 -8.28 -1.28
N GLN A 112 4.99 -7.18 -0.89
CA GLN A 112 6.07 -7.19 0.10
C GLN A 112 6.18 -5.83 0.78
N LEU A 113 6.32 -5.87 2.10
CA LEU A 113 6.72 -4.74 2.92
C LEU A 113 7.98 -5.12 3.68
N ASN A 114 9.07 -4.40 3.46
CA ASN A 114 10.25 -4.54 4.30
C ASN A 114 10.08 -3.64 5.53
N LYS A 115 9.42 -4.19 6.54
CA LYS A 115 9.43 -3.70 7.92
C LYS A 115 9.90 -4.89 8.77
N LYS A 116 10.73 -4.64 9.79
CA LYS A 116 11.35 -5.65 10.69
C LYS A 116 10.60 -6.99 10.74
N ASP A 117 11.36 -8.09 10.69
CA ASP A 117 11.05 -9.54 10.71
C ASP A 117 9.80 -10.04 11.48
N LEU A 118 8.63 -9.45 11.25
CA LEU A 118 7.36 -9.85 11.82
C LEU A 118 6.63 -10.77 10.85
N ILE A 119 6.22 -11.93 11.33
CA ILE A 119 5.35 -12.83 10.56
C ILE A 119 3.94 -12.67 11.10
N THR A 120 2.98 -12.36 10.24
CA THR A 120 1.56 -12.29 10.60
C THR A 120 0.80 -13.43 9.93
N ILE A 121 0.04 -14.19 10.71
CA ILE A 121 -0.80 -15.30 10.25
C ILE A 121 -2.26 -14.96 10.53
N ASN A 122 -3.08 -14.87 9.49
CA ASN A 122 -4.48 -14.45 9.60
C ASN A 122 -5.45 -15.62 9.34
N LYS A 123 -6.60 -15.59 10.02
CA LYS A 123 -7.79 -16.37 9.66
C LYS A 123 -8.92 -15.44 9.26
N TYR A 124 -9.74 -15.90 8.32
CA TYR A 124 -10.78 -15.10 7.71
C TYR A 124 -12.16 -15.72 7.90
N ASP A 125 -13.21 -14.89 7.98
CA ASP A 125 -14.60 -15.33 7.86
C ASP A 125 -15.02 -15.58 6.40
N ILE A 126 -16.29 -15.92 6.20
CA ILE A 126 -16.88 -16.20 4.88
C ILE A 126 -16.95 -14.96 3.98
N ASP A 127 -16.91 -13.76 4.56
CA ASP A 127 -16.93 -12.49 3.85
C ASP A 127 -15.52 -11.95 3.57
N GLY A 128 -14.48 -12.69 4.00
CA GLY A 128 -13.07 -12.35 3.80
C GLY A 128 -12.52 -11.36 4.83
N ASN A 129 -13.23 -11.08 5.92
CA ASN A 129 -12.72 -10.25 7.01
C ASN A 129 -11.79 -11.06 7.92
N ILE A 130 -10.75 -10.43 8.48
CA ILE A 130 -9.81 -11.09 9.39
C ILE A 130 -10.50 -11.29 10.75
N ILE A 131 -10.81 -12.51 11.14
CA ILE A 131 -11.41 -12.81 12.46
C ILE A 131 -10.37 -13.12 13.54
N GLU A 132 -9.16 -13.49 13.12
CA GLU A 132 -8.05 -13.84 14.02
C GLU A 132 -6.73 -13.48 13.34
N SER A 133 -5.82 -12.85 14.06
CA SER A 133 -4.45 -12.57 13.62
C SER A 133 -3.46 -13.00 14.69
N PHE A 134 -2.42 -13.73 14.28
CA PHE A 134 -1.31 -14.12 15.13
C PHE A 134 -0.05 -13.43 14.61
N ILE A 135 0.59 -12.64 15.47
CA ILE A 135 1.82 -11.92 15.14
C ILE A 135 2.95 -12.65 15.86
N VAL A 136 3.92 -13.14 15.08
CA VAL A 136 5.13 -13.79 15.59
C VAL A 136 6.28 -12.82 15.51
N GLY A 137 6.84 -12.50 16.68
CA GLY A 137 8.03 -11.66 16.81
C GLY A 137 9.32 -12.43 16.54
N ASN A 138 10.36 -11.73 16.09
CA ASN A 138 11.69 -12.33 15.93
C ASN A 138 12.53 -12.10 17.20
N LYS A 139 13.09 -13.17 17.78
CA LYS A 139 14.04 -13.32 18.92
C LYS A 139 13.88 -12.46 20.20
N ASP A 140 13.34 -11.25 20.12
CA ASP A 140 13.12 -10.30 21.21
C ASP A 140 11.70 -9.67 21.21
N GLU A 141 10.89 -9.88 20.16
CA GLU A 141 9.49 -9.40 20.07
C GLU A 141 8.50 -10.52 20.46
N GLN A 142 7.44 -10.14 21.19
CA GLN A 142 6.49 -11.06 21.82
C GLN A 142 5.37 -11.45 20.87
N ASP A 143 4.96 -12.71 20.92
CA ASP A 143 3.82 -13.19 20.16
C ASP A 143 2.52 -12.59 20.69
N SER A 144 1.64 -12.12 19.81
CA SER A 144 0.32 -11.62 20.17
C SER A 144 -0.77 -12.26 19.33
N LYS A 145 -1.95 -12.42 19.94
CA LYS A 145 -3.12 -12.95 19.26
C LYS A 145 -4.28 -11.96 19.34
N HIS A 146 -4.79 -11.59 18.18
CA HIS A 146 -5.84 -10.61 18.02
C HIS A 146 -7.09 -11.30 17.49
N PHE A 147 -8.26 -10.94 18.00
CA PHE A 147 -9.56 -11.37 17.48
C PHE A 147 -10.39 -10.16 17.13
N TYR A 148 -11.19 -10.27 16.06
CA TYR A 148 -11.99 -9.16 15.56
C TYR A 148 -13.44 -9.59 15.37
N LYS A 149 -14.37 -8.72 15.75
CA LYS A 149 -15.79 -8.84 15.41
C LYS A 149 -16.22 -7.65 14.56
N TYR A 150 -17.13 -7.92 13.63
CA TYR A 150 -17.59 -6.96 12.64
C TYR A 150 -19.10 -6.71 12.78
N ASP A 151 -19.52 -5.49 12.46
CA ASP A 151 -20.93 -5.22 12.20
C ASP A 151 -21.36 -5.73 10.82
N SER A 152 -22.67 -5.65 10.52
CA SER A 152 -23.23 -6.07 9.23
C SER A 152 -22.75 -5.25 8.03
N SER A 153 -22.04 -4.14 8.25
CA SER A 153 -21.41 -3.34 7.19
C SER A 153 -19.93 -3.69 6.97
N GLY A 154 -19.40 -4.67 7.72
CA GLY A 154 -18.01 -5.12 7.63
C GLY A 154 -17.03 -4.23 8.40
N LYS A 155 -17.49 -3.44 9.38
CA LYS A 155 -16.59 -2.62 10.22
C LYS A 155 -16.32 -3.30 11.55
N ILE A 156 -15.08 -3.21 12.03
CA ILE A 156 -14.69 -3.77 13.33
C ILE A 156 -15.47 -3.05 14.43
N VAL A 157 -16.23 -3.79 15.24
CA VAL A 157 -16.93 -3.28 16.43
C VAL A 157 -16.24 -3.68 17.73
N GLU A 158 -15.43 -4.72 17.70
CA GLU A 158 -14.68 -5.22 18.85
C GLU A 158 -13.35 -5.84 18.39
N GLU A 159 -12.29 -5.56 19.15
CA GLU A 159 -10.97 -6.17 19.03
C GLU A 159 -10.56 -6.71 20.40
N ILE A 160 -10.08 -7.95 20.46
CA ILE A 160 -9.55 -8.58 21.66
C ILE A 160 -8.08 -8.93 21.43
N ASN A 161 -7.20 -8.39 22.26
CA ASN A 161 -5.76 -8.60 22.19
C ASN A 161 -5.29 -9.44 23.36
N LEU A 162 -4.91 -10.69 23.10
CA LEU A 162 -4.34 -11.59 24.08
C LEU A 162 -2.82 -11.49 24.08
N HIS A 163 -2.24 -11.12 25.21
CA HIS A 163 -0.80 -11.06 25.42
C HIS A 163 -0.30 -12.42 25.90
N SER A 164 0.64 -13.02 25.17
CA SER A 164 1.08 -14.42 25.37
C SER A 164 1.70 -14.72 26.74
N TYR A 165 2.24 -13.72 27.44
CA TYR A 165 2.96 -13.92 28.71
C TYR A 165 2.08 -13.80 29.96
N SER A 166 1.08 -12.91 29.96
CA SER A 166 0.25 -12.67 31.16
C SER A 166 -1.08 -13.42 31.15
N GLY A 167 -1.55 -13.85 29.97
CA GLY A 167 -2.90 -14.39 29.81
C GLY A 167 -3.99 -13.33 29.92
N ASP A 168 -3.62 -12.06 30.07
CA ASP A 168 -4.55 -10.93 30.10
C ASP A 168 -4.95 -10.53 28.68
N GLY A 169 -6.22 -10.11 28.55
CA GLY A 169 -6.81 -9.66 27.30
C GLY A 169 -7.23 -8.20 27.39
N ASP A 170 -6.78 -7.37 26.45
CA ASP A 170 -7.34 -6.03 26.27
C ASP A 170 -8.50 -6.10 25.27
N THR A 171 -9.67 -5.58 25.65
CA THR A 171 -10.80 -5.44 24.73
C THR A 171 -10.95 -3.99 24.31
N THR A 172 -11.06 -3.75 23.00
CA THR A 172 -11.36 -2.44 22.43
C THR A 172 -12.70 -2.48 21.72
N ILE A 173 -13.62 -1.60 22.12
CA ILE A 173 -14.92 -1.42 21.47
C ILE A 173 -14.86 -0.19 20.56
N PHE A 174 -15.37 -0.35 19.33
CA PHE A 174 -15.38 0.69 18.31
C PHE A 174 -16.80 1.12 18.04
N LYS A 175 -17.05 2.44 18.03
CA LYS A 175 -18.34 3.02 17.67
C LYS A 175 -18.17 3.99 16.52
N TYR A 176 -19.14 3.99 15.61
CA TYR A 176 -19.11 4.79 14.40
C TYR A 176 -20.22 5.84 14.41
N ASP A 177 -20.02 6.93 13.68
CA ASP A 177 -21.07 7.89 13.35
C ASP A 177 -21.96 7.39 12.19
N GLU A 178 -23.03 8.12 11.87
CA GLU A 178 -23.97 7.76 10.80
C GLU A 178 -23.34 7.78 9.40
N LYS A 179 -22.27 8.56 9.20
CA LYS A 179 -21.49 8.59 7.94
C LYS A 179 -20.51 7.42 7.89
N GLY A 180 -20.37 6.70 8.99
CA GLY A 180 -19.53 5.54 9.11
C GLY A 180 -18.09 5.79 9.55
N ASN A 181 -17.77 7.00 10.02
CA ASN A 181 -16.44 7.32 10.56
C ASN A 181 -16.34 6.84 12.02
N LEU A 182 -15.15 6.45 12.45
CA LEU A 182 -14.90 6.07 13.85
C LEU A 182 -15.18 7.26 14.76
N LYS A 183 -16.16 7.17 15.64
CA LYS A 183 -16.57 8.23 16.57
C LYS A 183 -15.95 8.06 17.95
N GLU A 184 -15.85 6.82 18.43
CA GLU A 184 -15.34 6.50 19.76
C GLU A 184 -14.59 5.17 19.77
N LYS A 185 -13.50 5.09 20.54
CA LYS A 185 -12.90 3.83 21.00
C LYS A 185 -12.98 3.76 22.51
N ILE A 186 -13.39 2.61 23.04
CA ILE A 186 -13.40 2.33 24.48
C ILE A 186 -12.44 1.19 24.73
N PHE A 187 -11.49 1.37 25.65
CA PHE A 187 -10.49 0.38 25.99
C PHE A 187 -10.81 -0.18 27.36
N HIS A 188 -10.99 -1.49 27.42
CA HIS A 188 -11.17 -2.29 28.62
C HIS A 188 -9.87 -3.06 28.82
N ILE A 189 -9.08 -2.63 29.80
CA ILE A 189 -7.82 -3.25 30.14
C ILE A 189 -8.08 -4.16 31.34
N ASP A 190 -8.00 -5.47 31.12
CA ASP A 190 -8.07 -6.44 32.21
C ASP A 190 -6.73 -6.41 32.94
N ASN A 191 -6.67 -5.65 34.03
CA ASN A 191 -5.57 -5.70 34.98
C ASN A 191 -6.13 -5.92 36.39
N PRO A 192 -5.66 -6.93 37.14
CA PRO A 192 -6.17 -7.26 38.48
C PRO A 192 -6.01 -6.14 39.53
N SER A 193 -5.26 -5.07 39.25
CA SER A 193 -5.02 -3.98 40.19
C SER A 193 -5.87 -2.72 39.95
N SER A 194 -6.55 -2.59 38.81
CA SER A 194 -7.53 -1.51 38.55
C SER A 194 -8.20 -1.72 37.19
N ILE A 195 -9.53 -1.81 37.16
CA ILE A 195 -10.31 -1.67 35.91
C ILE A 195 -10.11 -0.22 35.44
N GLN A 196 -9.27 -0.01 34.43
CA GLN A 196 -9.06 1.30 33.83
C GLN A 196 -9.80 1.36 32.50
N VAL A 197 -10.97 2.00 32.50
CA VAL A 197 -11.62 2.42 31.26
C VAL A 197 -10.97 3.72 30.81
N ARG A 198 -10.40 3.70 29.61
CA ARG A 198 -10.03 4.91 28.87
C ARG A 198 -10.83 4.94 27.58
N ASN A 199 -11.12 6.13 27.08
CA ASN A 199 -11.77 6.26 25.78
C ASN A 199 -11.08 7.31 24.92
N GLU A 200 -11.28 7.17 23.62
CA GLU A 200 -10.86 8.13 22.63
C GLU A 200 -12.05 8.60 21.82
N LEU A 201 -12.23 9.92 21.69
CA LEU A 201 -13.29 10.54 20.90
C LEU A 201 -12.69 11.19 19.65
N TYR A 202 -13.43 11.12 18.54
CA TYR A 202 -12.96 11.52 17.23
C TYR A 202 -13.97 12.48 16.60
N THR A 203 -13.50 13.61 16.06
CA THR A 203 -14.33 14.61 15.37
C THR A 203 -13.76 14.88 13.98
N TYR A 204 -14.63 14.99 12.99
CA TYR A 204 -14.26 15.15 11.59
C TYR A 204 -14.86 16.44 11.01
N ASN A 205 -14.20 17.00 9.99
CA ASN A 205 -14.81 18.04 9.17
C ASN A 205 -15.74 17.46 8.10
N ASN A 206 -16.38 18.33 7.31
CA ASN A 206 -17.32 17.94 6.26
C ASN A 206 -16.69 17.11 5.13
N ASN A 207 -15.37 17.19 4.94
CA ASN A 207 -14.63 16.39 3.96
C ASN A 207 -14.24 15.00 4.51
N GLY A 208 -14.58 14.69 5.77
CA GLY A 208 -14.25 13.43 6.42
C GLY A 208 -12.83 13.35 7.00
N PHE A 209 -12.10 14.47 7.07
CA PHE A 209 -10.79 14.50 7.72
C PHE A 209 -10.92 14.66 9.24
N LEU A 210 -10.15 13.90 10.00
CA LEU A 210 -10.13 13.94 11.47
C LEU A 210 -9.58 15.29 11.95
N THR A 211 -10.41 16.16 12.50
CA THR A 211 -9.97 17.48 13.00
C THR A 211 -9.58 17.47 14.46
N LYS A 212 -10.12 16.54 15.25
CA LYS A 212 -9.85 16.46 16.69
C LYS A 212 -9.88 15.03 17.19
N LYS A 213 -8.94 14.70 18.07
CA LYS A 213 -8.91 13.47 18.86
C LYS A 213 -8.75 13.80 20.34
N GLU A 214 -9.64 13.30 21.17
CA GLU A 214 -9.57 13.46 22.62
C GLU A 214 -9.29 12.10 23.25
N LYS A 215 -8.23 11.99 24.06
CA LYS A 215 -7.90 10.79 24.84
C LYS A 215 -8.19 11.08 26.30
N ASN A 216 -9.18 10.40 26.87
CA ASN A 216 -9.53 10.53 28.27
C ASN A 216 -9.07 9.30 29.03
N TYR A 217 -8.48 9.53 30.20
CA TYR A 217 -7.96 8.51 31.08
C TYR A 217 -8.61 8.69 32.46
N TYR A 218 -9.05 7.60 33.07
CA TYR A 218 -9.65 7.66 34.40
C TYR A 218 -8.66 8.22 35.43
N GLN A 219 -9.08 9.26 36.18
CA GLN A 219 -8.28 9.94 37.23
C GLN A 219 -6.88 10.36 36.78
N ARG A 220 -6.76 10.75 35.51
CA ARG A 220 -5.48 11.11 34.89
C ARG A 220 -5.68 12.26 33.90
N ASN A 221 -4.55 12.83 33.49
CA ASN A 221 -4.52 13.91 32.52
C ASN A 221 -5.21 13.52 31.20
N LYS A 222 -6.01 14.44 30.67
CA LYS A 222 -6.65 14.33 29.37
C LYS A 222 -5.72 14.87 28.28
N THR A 223 -5.69 14.22 27.11
CA THR A 223 -4.97 14.76 25.94
C THR A 223 -5.95 15.13 24.84
N ILE A 224 -5.84 16.34 24.31
CA ILE A 224 -6.56 16.83 23.13
C ILE A 224 -5.55 17.00 22.00
N ILE A 225 -5.88 16.49 20.83
CA ILE A 225 -5.06 16.57 19.63
C ILE A 225 -5.90 17.21 18.53
N ASP A 226 -5.48 18.37 18.03
CA ASP A 226 -6.13 19.07 16.94
C ASP A 226 -5.29 18.97 15.67
N TYR A 227 -5.94 18.71 14.54
CA TYR A 227 -5.28 18.52 13.25
C TYR A 227 -5.71 19.60 12.26
N SER A 228 -4.76 20.12 11.49
CA SER A 228 -5.02 21.00 10.35
C SER A 228 -4.41 20.41 9.09
N TYR A 229 -5.05 20.69 7.95
CA TYR A 229 -4.73 20.08 6.68
C TYR A 229 -4.48 21.13 5.60
N ASP A 230 -3.64 20.80 4.63
CA ASP A 230 -3.55 21.56 3.38
C ASP A 230 -4.73 21.27 2.44
N ALA A 231 -4.77 21.96 1.30
CA ALA A 231 -5.80 21.76 0.27
C ALA A 231 -5.82 20.36 -0.37
N ASN A 232 -4.71 19.61 -0.26
CA ASN A 232 -4.58 18.25 -0.77
C ASN A 232 -4.97 17.18 0.27
N GLY A 233 -5.36 17.59 1.49
CA GLY A 233 -5.77 16.71 2.57
C GLY A 233 -4.61 16.14 3.40
N ASN A 234 -3.39 16.67 3.31
CA ASN A 234 -2.27 16.23 4.15
C ASN A 234 -2.22 17.03 5.44
N ASN A 235 -1.91 16.38 6.55
CA ASN A 235 -1.80 17.04 7.85
C ASN A 235 -0.55 17.93 7.89
N ILE A 236 -0.75 19.24 8.09
CA ILE A 236 0.33 20.24 8.14
C ILE A 236 0.63 20.73 9.56
N ILE A 237 -0.34 20.64 10.46
CA ILE A 237 -0.20 21.04 11.86
C ILE A 237 -0.90 20.01 12.73
N THR A 238 -0.22 19.59 13.79
CA THR A 238 -0.85 18.86 14.89
C THR A 238 -0.56 19.59 16.19
N PHE A 239 -1.61 20.03 16.89
CA PHE A 239 -1.49 20.59 18.23
C PHE A 239 -1.81 19.53 19.26
N TYR A 240 -0.96 19.38 20.25
CA TYR A 240 -1.18 18.52 21.40
C TYR A 240 -1.40 19.40 22.63
N THR A 241 -2.50 19.19 23.34
CA THR A 241 -2.83 19.89 24.58
C THR A 241 -3.10 18.84 25.64
N MET A 242 -2.30 18.80 26.70
CA MET A 242 -2.58 17.96 27.87
C MET A 242 -3.17 18.83 28.97
N LEU A 243 -4.30 18.39 29.51
CA LEU A 243 -5.00 19.01 30.61
C LEU A 243 -4.87 18.11 31.84
N ASN A 244 -4.71 18.70 33.01
CA ASN A 244 -4.85 18.00 34.28
C ASN A 244 -6.30 17.53 34.49
N GLU A 245 -6.53 16.69 35.49
CA GLU A 245 -7.88 16.22 35.83
C GLU A 245 -8.87 17.35 36.14
N ASP A 246 -8.39 18.43 36.76
CA ASP A 246 -9.17 19.65 37.06
C ASP A 246 -9.41 20.55 35.82
N GLY A 247 -8.95 20.13 34.64
CA GLY A 247 -9.08 20.86 33.37
C GLY A 247 -8.02 21.95 33.15
N THR A 248 -7.10 22.18 34.09
CA THR A 248 -6.03 23.17 33.91
C THR A 248 -5.00 22.70 32.88
N LEU A 249 -4.39 23.64 32.16
CA LEU A 249 -3.38 23.31 31.14
C LEU A 249 -2.12 22.76 31.81
N ASN A 250 -1.73 21.53 31.45
CA ASN A 250 -0.49 20.91 31.88
C ASN A 250 0.65 21.22 30.89
N TRP A 251 0.47 20.88 29.61
CA TRP A 251 1.43 21.23 28.55
C TRP A 251 0.77 21.38 27.19
N LYS A 252 1.47 22.07 26.29
CA LYS A 252 1.08 22.19 24.88
C LYS A 252 2.29 22.05 23.97
N SER A 253 2.15 21.32 22.87
CA SER A 253 3.14 21.23 21.79
C SER A 253 2.48 21.39 20.44
N LYS A 254 3.30 21.67 19.43
CA LYS A 254 2.91 21.81 18.05
C LYS A 254 3.92 21.07 17.19
N ASP A 255 3.41 20.17 16.37
CA ASP A 255 4.16 19.56 15.29
C ASP A 255 3.75 20.20 13.97
N THR A 256 4.72 20.37 13.07
CA THR A 256 4.49 20.92 11.73
C THR A 256 4.99 19.98 10.66
N SER A 257 4.32 19.99 9.52
CA SER A 257 4.75 19.25 8.34
C SER A 257 4.62 20.09 7.08
N GLU A 258 5.62 19.98 6.22
CA GLU A 258 5.68 20.58 4.88
C GLU A 258 5.89 19.47 3.86
N TYR A 259 5.33 19.62 2.66
CA TYR A 259 5.30 18.56 1.66
C TYR A 259 5.64 19.11 0.27
N GLU A 260 6.28 18.28 -0.53
CA GLU A 260 6.41 18.43 -1.99
C GLU A 260 5.81 17.19 -2.66
N TYR A 261 5.25 17.35 -3.86
CA TYR A 261 4.44 16.31 -4.52
C TYR A 261 4.91 15.99 -5.93
N ASP A 262 4.59 14.79 -6.38
CA ASP A 262 4.63 14.43 -7.80
C ASP A 262 3.35 14.84 -8.55
N SER A 263 3.32 14.55 -9.85
CA SER A 263 2.19 14.86 -10.73
C SER A 263 0.90 14.07 -10.44
N PHE A 264 0.99 12.97 -9.70
CA PHE A 264 -0.19 12.21 -9.23
C PHE A 264 -0.73 12.77 -7.90
N GLY A 265 -0.06 13.76 -7.31
CA GLY A 265 -0.42 14.36 -6.04
C GLY A 265 -0.03 13.49 -4.84
N ASN A 266 0.93 12.58 -5.01
CA ASN A 266 1.58 11.87 -3.91
C ASN A 266 2.76 12.69 -3.42
N TRP A 267 2.94 12.78 -2.10
CA TRP A 267 4.09 13.50 -1.57
C TRP A 267 5.38 12.71 -1.84
N ILE A 268 6.39 13.39 -2.35
CA ILE A 268 7.74 12.87 -2.64
C ILE A 268 8.78 13.39 -1.66
N ARG A 269 8.45 14.45 -0.91
CA ARG A 269 9.26 14.95 0.18
C ARG A 269 8.35 15.43 1.31
N LYS A 270 8.74 15.14 2.55
CA LYS A 270 8.10 15.64 3.76
C LYS A 270 9.17 16.15 4.71
N ILE A 271 9.02 17.39 5.17
CA ILE A 271 9.76 17.93 6.32
C ILE A 271 8.81 17.89 7.50
N GLU A 272 9.22 17.27 8.60
CA GLU A 272 8.40 17.08 9.78
C GLU A 272 9.17 17.54 11.01
N VAL A 273 8.61 18.48 11.76
CA VAL A 273 9.21 18.97 13.01
C VAL A 273 8.32 18.52 14.15
N ARG A 274 8.85 17.65 15.02
CA ARG A 274 8.16 17.11 16.20
C ARG A 274 8.97 17.40 17.44
N SER A 275 8.37 18.04 18.43
CA SER A 275 9.05 18.31 19.73
C SER A 275 10.46 18.90 19.58
N ARG A 276 10.66 19.80 18.60
CA ARG A 276 11.94 20.45 18.21
C ARG A 276 12.96 19.56 17.49
N GLU A 277 12.63 18.31 17.19
CA GLU A 277 13.41 17.46 16.29
C GLU A 277 12.84 17.54 14.88
N GLY A 278 13.72 17.74 13.89
CA GLY A 278 13.34 17.75 12.49
C GLY A 278 13.64 16.40 11.83
N TYR A 279 12.77 15.98 10.94
CA TYR A 279 12.90 14.79 10.11
C TYR A 279 12.66 15.18 8.66
N ILE A 280 13.49 14.67 7.76
CA ILE A 280 13.30 14.81 6.32
C ILE A 280 13.02 13.42 5.77
N LYS A 281 11.89 13.26 5.10
CA LYS A 281 11.48 12.02 4.45
C LYS A 281 11.38 12.26 2.97
N GLU A 282 11.91 11.34 2.19
CA GLU A 282 11.86 11.40 0.73
C GLU A 282 11.32 10.10 0.17
N ARG A 283 10.47 10.20 -0.86
CA ARG A 283 9.90 9.04 -1.52
C ARG A 283 10.30 9.01 -2.99
N LYS A 284 10.75 7.84 -3.41
CA LYS A 284 10.76 7.45 -4.81
C LYS A 284 9.56 6.55 -5.07
N ILE A 285 8.64 7.02 -5.92
CA ILE A 285 7.44 6.27 -6.30
C ILE A 285 7.55 5.87 -7.77
N ILE A 286 7.34 4.59 -8.05
CA ILE A 286 7.28 4.05 -9.41
C ILE A 286 5.85 3.58 -9.65
N TYR A 287 5.26 3.98 -10.77
CA TYR A 287 3.90 3.61 -11.17
C TYR A 287 3.90 2.52 -12.24
N TYR A 288 2.81 1.76 -12.31
CA TYR A 288 2.48 0.99 -13.49
C TYR A 288 2.13 1.98 -14.61
N THR A 289 2.99 2.10 -15.61
CA THR A 289 2.65 2.83 -16.84
C THR A 289 1.60 2.05 -17.59
N GLU A 290 0.49 2.69 -17.95
CA GLU A 290 -0.43 2.09 -18.92
C GLU A 290 0.35 1.75 -20.19
N LYS A 291 0.09 0.58 -20.79
CA LYS A 291 0.49 0.32 -22.18
C LYS A 291 -0.26 1.32 -23.05
N HIS A 292 0.30 2.51 -23.26
CA HIS A 292 -0.29 3.51 -24.14
C HIS A 292 -0.45 2.90 -25.53
N THR A 293 -1.66 2.88 -26.05
CA THR A 293 -1.88 2.49 -27.44
C THR A 293 -1.31 3.57 -28.35
N GLN A 294 -0.93 3.20 -29.58
CA GLN A 294 -0.33 4.11 -30.58
C GLN A 294 -1.14 5.40 -30.83
N LYS A 295 -2.43 5.39 -30.49
CA LYS A 295 -3.34 6.53 -30.62
C LYS A 295 -3.13 7.57 -29.51
N ASP A 296 -2.84 7.14 -28.28
CA ASP A 296 -2.65 8.02 -27.12
C ASP A 296 -1.30 8.73 -27.17
N LEU A 297 -0.27 8.05 -27.67
CA LEU A 297 1.05 8.62 -27.96
C LEU A 297 0.99 9.79 -28.95
N LYS A 298 0.11 9.76 -29.96
CA LYS A 298 -0.07 10.87 -30.91
C LYS A 298 -0.69 12.11 -30.27
N VAL A 299 -1.63 11.92 -29.33
CA VAL A 299 -2.27 13.04 -28.62
C VAL A 299 -1.28 13.70 -27.66
N HIS A 300 -0.52 12.90 -26.90
CA HIS A 300 0.52 13.39 -26.00
C HIS A 300 1.67 14.09 -26.74
N LEU A 301 2.11 13.55 -27.89
CA LEU A 301 3.10 14.20 -28.76
C LEU A 301 2.58 15.54 -29.32
N SER A 302 1.28 15.67 -29.59
CA SER A 302 0.71 16.94 -30.08
C SER A 302 0.68 18.02 -28.98
N PHE A 303 0.44 17.61 -27.72
CA PHE A 303 0.55 18.48 -26.56
C PHE A 303 2.01 18.88 -26.27
N LEU A 304 2.94 17.92 -26.31
CA LEU A 304 4.37 18.21 -26.13
C LEU A 304 4.91 19.15 -27.21
N LYS A 305 4.48 18.97 -28.47
CA LYS A 305 4.81 19.89 -29.57
C LYS A 305 4.29 21.30 -29.33
N LYS A 306 3.06 21.47 -28.82
CA LYS A 306 2.52 22.79 -28.45
C LYS A 306 3.34 23.44 -27.33
N SER A 307 3.69 22.69 -26.29
CA SER A 307 4.47 23.22 -25.16
C SER A 307 5.92 23.56 -25.54
N ILE A 308 6.54 22.77 -26.42
CA ILE A 308 7.88 23.06 -26.95
C ILE A 308 7.85 24.30 -27.86
N VAL A 309 6.81 24.47 -28.68
CA VAL A 309 6.64 25.70 -29.48
C VAL A 309 6.49 26.92 -28.57
N THR A 310 5.73 26.83 -27.48
CA THR A 310 5.63 27.93 -26.50
C THR A 310 6.97 28.23 -25.84
N LEU A 311 7.74 27.20 -25.47
CA LEU A 311 9.08 27.35 -24.88
C LEU A 311 10.08 27.97 -25.86
N ILE A 312 10.02 27.60 -27.15
CA ILE A 312 10.84 28.19 -28.22
C ILE A 312 10.47 29.66 -28.45
N THR A 313 9.20 30.05 -28.38
CA THR A 313 8.77 31.45 -28.52
C THR A 313 9.28 32.31 -27.36
N VAL A 314 9.31 31.76 -26.15
CA VAL A 314 9.89 32.43 -24.97
C VAL A 314 11.42 32.55 -25.12
N LEU A 315 12.10 31.48 -25.55
CA LEU A 315 13.55 31.48 -25.77
C LEU A 315 14.00 32.32 -26.97
N ALA A 316 13.15 32.55 -27.97
CA ALA A 316 13.45 33.45 -29.10
C ALA A 316 13.36 34.94 -28.73
N SER A 317 12.73 35.29 -27.59
CA SER A 317 12.67 36.67 -27.08
C SER A 317 13.93 37.10 -26.33
N GLU A 318 14.76 36.15 -25.91
CA GLU A 318 16.09 36.38 -25.35
C GLU A 318 17.13 35.86 -26.37
N LYS A 319 17.96 36.73 -26.95
CA LYS A 319 18.90 36.36 -28.04
C LYS A 319 19.90 35.25 -27.65
N LEU A 320 19.49 33.98 -27.73
CA LEU A 320 20.32 32.79 -27.56
C LEU A 320 20.02 31.79 -28.69
N ALA A 321 21.10 31.24 -29.24
CA ALA A 321 21.19 30.73 -30.60
C ALA A 321 20.51 29.37 -30.87
N TYR A 322 20.01 29.25 -32.10
CA TYR A 322 19.59 28.09 -32.89
C TYR A 322 19.76 26.67 -32.31
N LEU A 323 18.64 25.94 -32.21
CA LEU A 323 18.62 24.47 -32.16
C LEU A 323 18.07 23.89 -33.47
N LYS A 324 18.87 23.03 -34.13
CA LYS A 324 18.48 22.28 -35.33
C LYS A 324 17.84 20.96 -34.89
N ILE A 325 16.53 20.80 -35.12
CA ILE A 325 15.81 19.56 -34.79
C ILE A 325 16.07 18.54 -35.90
N MET A 326 16.74 17.42 -35.57
CA MET A 326 16.70 16.20 -36.38
C MET A 326 15.82 15.17 -35.68
N ASP A 327 14.80 14.71 -36.38
CA ASP A 327 13.86 13.66 -36.00
C ASP A 327 14.57 12.30 -35.99
N TYR A 328 14.64 11.63 -34.84
CA TYR A 328 15.02 10.23 -34.77
C TYR A 328 14.11 9.47 -33.80
N ARG A 329 13.36 8.53 -34.39
CA ARG A 329 12.58 7.50 -33.71
C ARG A 329 13.54 6.50 -33.07
N HIS A 330 13.53 6.37 -31.75
CA HIS A 330 13.49 5.11 -30.98
C HIS A 330 13.81 5.35 -29.50
N GLU A 331 12.98 4.72 -28.67
CA GLU A 331 13.06 4.35 -27.25
C GLU A 331 14.27 4.77 -26.39
N ASN A 332 13.92 5.24 -25.19
CA ASN A 332 14.73 5.68 -24.02
C ASN A 332 15.20 7.13 -24.04
N ILE A 333 14.43 8.00 -23.37
CA ILE A 333 14.88 9.35 -23.00
C ILE A 333 15.01 9.41 -21.47
N LEU A 334 16.26 9.30 -21.01
CA LEU A 334 16.72 9.86 -19.74
C LEU A 334 16.98 11.35 -19.97
N PHE A 335 16.27 12.23 -19.28
CA PHE A 335 16.69 13.63 -19.17
C PHE A 335 17.59 13.76 -17.96
N ASP A 336 18.87 13.99 -18.20
CA ASP A 336 19.81 14.44 -17.17
C ASP A 336 20.23 15.87 -17.53
N TYR A 337 19.84 16.82 -16.69
CA TYR A 337 20.32 18.20 -16.78
C TYR A 337 21.47 18.33 -15.77
N SER A 338 22.70 18.30 -16.27
CA SER A 338 23.86 18.80 -15.53
C SER A 338 24.54 19.92 -16.31
N LEU A 339 24.41 21.13 -15.78
CA LEU A 339 25.33 22.23 -16.08
C LEU A 339 26.57 22.01 -15.21
N GLY A 340 27.65 21.51 -15.81
CA GLY A 340 28.91 21.31 -15.11
C GLY A 340 30.08 21.06 -16.06
N ASN A 341 31.01 22.02 -16.08
CA ASN A 341 32.23 22.00 -16.88
C ASN A 341 33.12 20.75 -16.69
N LYS A 342 33.71 20.31 -17.82
CA LYS A 342 34.96 19.51 -17.97
C LYS A 342 34.97 18.03 -17.51
N TYR A 343 34.84 17.15 -18.51
CA TYR A 343 35.44 15.82 -18.72
C TYR A 343 35.78 14.92 -17.50
N LYS A 344 35.13 13.74 -17.39
CA LYS A 344 35.80 12.42 -17.56
C LYS A 344 34.82 11.25 -17.68
N LEU A 345 35.09 10.43 -18.69
CA LEU A 345 34.43 9.17 -19.03
C LEU A 345 34.95 8.05 -18.09
N LEU A 346 34.05 7.25 -17.49
CA LEU A 346 34.37 5.93 -16.95
C LEU A 346 33.27 4.95 -17.38
N SER A 347 33.70 3.92 -18.10
CA SER A 347 32.89 2.98 -18.86
C SER A 347 32.09 2.01 -17.99
N THR A 348 30.92 1.59 -18.47
CA THR A 348 30.41 0.23 -18.25
C THR A 348 29.78 -0.33 -19.53
N ARG A 349 30.29 -1.51 -19.91
CA ARG A 349 29.90 -2.33 -21.07
C ARG A 349 28.43 -2.76 -20.97
N ILE A 350 27.69 -2.59 -22.08
CA ILE A 350 26.56 -3.46 -22.40
C ILE A 350 26.97 -4.33 -23.59
N ILE A 351 26.84 -5.65 -23.41
CA ILE A 351 27.08 -6.68 -24.41
C ILE A 351 25.94 -6.60 -25.44
N THR A 352 26.20 -6.05 -26.62
CA THR A 352 25.28 -6.15 -27.77
C THR A 352 25.80 -7.18 -28.77
N ARG A 353 24.92 -8.12 -29.13
CA ARG A 353 25.12 -9.07 -30.23
C ARG A 353 25.52 -8.34 -31.52
N LYS A 354 26.52 -8.89 -32.20
CA LYS A 354 27.09 -8.42 -33.47
C LYS A 354 26.01 -8.24 -34.55
N ILE A 355 25.90 -7.04 -35.10
CA ILE A 355 25.43 -6.81 -36.47
C ILE A 355 26.60 -6.20 -37.23
N LYS A 356 27.08 -6.92 -38.25
CA LYS A 356 28.10 -6.43 -39.19
C LYS A 356 27.43 -5.42 -40.13
N ILE A 357 27.99 -4.22 -40.25
CA ILE A 357 27.70 -3.30 -41.35
C ILE A 357 29.01 -2.95 -42.05
N LYS A 358 29.00 -3.10 -43.36
CA LYS A 358 30.10 -2.91 -44.31
C LYS A 358 30.19 -1.43 -44.65
N LEU A 359 31.38 -0.83 -44.52
CA LEU A 359 31.65 0.52 -44.98
C LEU A 359 31.66 0.54 -46.53
N VAL A 360 30.98 1.50 -47.12
CA VAL A 360 31.29 1.99 -48.47
C VAL A 360 31.63 3.47 -48.29
N ILE A 361 32.81 3.84 -48.78
CA ILE A 361 33.55 5.08 -48.52
C ILE A 361 32.81 6.30 -49.05
#